data_AF-A0A8J6GVX0-F1
#
_entry.id   AF-A0A8J6GVX0-F1
#
_cell.length_a   1.000
_cell.length_b   1.000
_cell.length_c   1.000
_cell.angle_alpha   90.00
_cell.angle_beta   90.00
_cell.angle_gamma   90.00
#
_symmetry.space_group_name_H-M   'P 1'
#
loop_
_entity.id
_entity.type
_entity.pdbx_description
1 polymer ?
#
loop_
_entity_poly.entity_id
_entity_poly.type
_entity_poly.pdbx_seq_one_letter_code
_entity_poly.pdbx_strand_id
1 'polypeptide(L)'
;MFLTAALLRGRIPGRQWIGKHRRPRNVSSQMKANMLRRLEVEAENHYWLSMPYMTAEQEFGHAAQRRAQAFEAIKAAATSRFPEHRYVADQLGHLNVTKKWS
;
A
#
# COMPACT_ATOMS: atom_id res chain seq x y z
N MET A 1 32.49 -42.14 20.66
CA MET A 1 31.90 -41.08 19.82
C MET A 1 31.08 -40.08 20.68
N PHE A 2 31.65 -39.56 21.77
CA PHE A 2 30.93 -38.61 22.65
C PHE A 2 30.97 -37.17 22.12
N LEU A 3 32.04 -36.80 21.41
CA LEU A 3 32.22 -35.49 20.78
C LEU A 3 31.17 -35.22 19.69
N THR A 4 30.82 -36.18 18.85
CA THR A 4 29.81 -36.00 17.78
C THR A 4 28.39 -35.86 18.35
N ALA A 5 28.05 -36.61 19.39
CA ALA A 5 26.78 -36.47 20.10
C ALA A 5 26.69 -35.13 20.86
N ALA A 6 27.80 -34.64 21.42
CA ALA A 6 27.87 -33.33 22.07
C ALA A 6 27.74 -32.16 21.07
N LEU A 7 28.39 -32.26 19.90
CA LEU A 7 28.39 -31.22 18.85
C LEU A 7 27.07 -31.15 18.06
N LEU A 8 26.26 -32.22 18.04
CA LEU A 8 24.97 -32.28 17.33
C LEU A 8 23.74 -32.12 18.24
N ARG A 9 23.91 -31.73 19.50
CA ARG A 9 22.79 -31.51 20.45
C ARG A 9 21.91 -30.34 20.00
N GLY A 10 20.61 -30.59 19.85
CA GLY A 10 19.59 -29.57 19.56
C GLY A 10 19.26 -29.34 18.08
N ARG A 11 19.68 -30.23 17.17
CA ARG A 11 19.35 -30.12 15.74
C ARG A 11 17.86 -30.37 15.49
N ILE A 12 17.18 -29.41 14.89
CA ILE A 12 15.79 -29.53 14.45
C ILE A 12 15.80 -30.15 13.04
N PRO A 13 15.04 -31.22 12.79
CA PRO A 13 15.05 -31.87 11.48
C PRO A 13 14.36 -30.99 10.42
N GLY A 14 14.96 -30.89 9.23
CA GLY A 14 14.41 -30.08 8.14
C GLY A 14 14.41 -28.57 8.40
N ARG A 15 13.38 -27.86 7.94
CA ARG A 15 13.25 -26.40 8.09
C ARG A 15 12.56 -26.05 9.42
N GLN A 16 13.09 -25.06 10.14
CA GLN A 16 12.67 -24.76 11.53
C GLN A 16 11.20 -24.39 11.72
N TRP A 17 10.56 -23.77 10.73
CA TRP A 17 9.21 -23.18 10.86
C TRP A 17 8.11 -23.89 10.07
N ILE A 18 8.44 -24.99 9.38
CA ILE A 18 7.50 -25.76 8.56
C ILE A 18 7.69 -27.27 8.77
N GLY A 19 6.75 -28.10 8.28
CA GLY A 19 6.82 -29.55 8.44
C GLY A 19 6.33 -30.06 9.80
N LYS A 20 6.60 -31.34 10.11
CA LYS A 20 6.08 -32.06 11.30
C LYS A 20 6.77 -31.65 12.60
N HIS A 21 8.10 -31.52 12.59
CA HIS A 21 8.90 -31.26 13.79
C HIS A 21 9.51 -29.84 13.72
N ARG A 22 8.78 -28.85 14.23
CA ARG A 22 9.16 -27.42 14.20
C ARG A 22 9.82 -26.97 15.50
N ARG A 23 10.48 -25.82 15.45
CA ARG A 23 10.95 -25.14 16.65
C ARG A 23 9.75 -24.59 17.44
N PRO A 24 9.59 -24.91 18.73
CA PRO A 24 8.55 -24.29 19.54
C PRO A 24 8.82 -22.79 19.68
N ARG A 25 7.79 -21.97 19.43
CA ARG A 25 7.84 -20.50 19.61
C ARG A 25 7.00 -20.12 20.82
N ASN A 26 7.66 -19.72 21.89
CA ASN A 26 7.00 -19.27 23.11
C ASN A 26 6.53 -17.81 22.96
N VAL A 27 5.38 -17.49 23.55
CA VAL A 27 4.85 -16.14 23.57
C VAL A 27 5.46 -15.40 24.77
N SER A 28 6.20 -14.31 24.51
CA SER A 28 6.76 -13.48 25.57
C SER A 28 5.69 -12.58 26.21
N SER A 29 5.98 -12.07 27.41
CA SER A 29 5.13 -11.08 28.09
C SER A 29 4.93 -9.82 27.25
N GLN A 30 5.97 -9.35 26.57
CA GLN A 30 5.89 -8.18 25.69
C GLN A 30 4.94 -8.42 24.50
N MET A 31 4.93 -9.61 23.92
CA MET A 31 3.98 -9.95 22.85
C MET A 31 2.53 -9.89 23.35
N LYS A 32 2.26 -10.32 24.58
CA LYS A 32 0.94 -10.23 25.20
C LYS A 32 0.54 -8.77 25.44
N ALA A 33 1.43 -7.96 26.02
CA ALA A 33 1.18 -6.54 26.25
C ALA A 33 0.91 -5.78 24.94
N ASN A 34 1.68 -6.06 23.89
CA ASN A 34 1.48 -5.47 22.57
C ASN A 34 0.13 -5.86 21.95
N MET A 35 -0.32 -7.10 22.16
CA MET A 35 -1.63 -7.55 21.70
C MET A 35 -2.75 -6.84 22.46
N LEU A 36 -2.67 -6.76 23.79
CA LEU A 36 -3.65 -6.06 24.62
C LEU A 36 -3.82 -4.61 24.18
N ARG A 37 -2.72 -3.88 23.98
CA ARG A 37 -2.77 -2.50 23.49
C ARG A 37 -3.46 -2.36 22.14
N ARG A 38 -3.33 -3.34 21.24
CA ARG A 38 -4.04 -3.33 19.95
C ARG A 38 -5.53 -3.58 20.13
N LEU A 39 -5.90 -4.49 21.02
CA LEU A 39 -7.30 -4.78 21.35
C LEU A 39 -7.98 -3.57 22.01
N GLU A 40 -7.26 -2.83 22.84
CA GLU A 40 -7.76 -1.57 23.43
C GLU A 40 -8.07 -0.53 22.35
N VAL A 41 -7.17 -0.36 21.37
CA VAL A 41 -7.40 0.53 20.22
C VAL A 41 -8.58 0.05 19.36
N GLU A 42 -8.72 -1.26 19.16
CA GLU A 42 -9.85 -1.81 18.42
C GLU A 42 -11.18 -1.59 19.15
N ALA A 43 -11.21 -1.75 20.48
CA ALA A 43 -12.37 -1.45 21.31
C ALA A 43 -12.76 0.03 21.23
N GLU A 44 -11.77 0.93 21.25
CA GLU A 44 -12.01 2.37 21.06
C GLU A 44 -12.57 2.67 19.65
N ASN A 45 -12.01 2.05 18.61
CA ASN A 45 -12.54 2.20 17.24
C ASN A 45 -14.00 1.72 17.14
N HIS A 46 -14.35 0.60 17.78
CA HIS A 46 -15.72 0.12 17.81
C HIS A 46 -16.67 1.13 18.46
N TYR A 47 -16.26 1.79 19.54
CA TYR A 47 -17.03 2.86 20.16
C TYR A 47 -17.30 3.99 19.16
N TRP A 48 -16.26 4.53 18.53
CA TRP A 48 -16.41 5.64 17.58
C TRP A 48 -17.23 5.30 16.34
N LEU A 49 -17.12 4.07 15.83
CA LEU A 49 -17.83 3.64 14.63
C LEU A 49 -19.27 3.19 14.89
N SER A 50 -19.69 3.09 16.16
CA SER A 50 -21.03 2.61 16.52
C SER A 50 -22.14 3.66 16.38
N MET A 51 -21.79 4.94 16.23
CA MET A 51 -22.74 6.06 16.23
C MET A 51 -22.69 6.82 14.89
N PRO A 52 -23.33 6.31 13.83
CA PRO A 52 -23.33 6.97 12.53
C PRO A 52 -24.15 8.27 12.55
N TYR A 53 -23.72 9.26 11.76
CA TYR A 53 -24.39 10.55 11.64
C TYR A 53 -25.63 10.52 10.75
N MET A 54 -25.59 9.77 9.63
CA MET A 54 -26.71 9.58 8.71
C MET A 54 -27.14 8.11 8.68
N THR A 55 -28.42 7.87 8.46
CA THR A 55 -28.91 6.52 8.15
C THR A 55 -28.59 6.12 6.71
N ALA A 56 -28.61 4.83 6.41
CA ALA A 56 -28.33 4.33 5.05
C ALA A 56 -29.28 4.92 3.99
N GLU A 57 -30.54 5.19 4.37
CA GLU A 57 -31.54 5.81 3.49
C GLU A 57 -31.20 7.27 3.18
N GLN A 58 -30.68 8.02 4.17
CA GLN A 58 -30.26 9.41 3.99
C GLN A 58 -28.97 9.51 3.17
N GLU A 59 -28.05 8.55 3.31
CA GLU A 59 -26.82 8.51 2.53
C GLU A 59 -27.08 8.16 1.05
N PHE A 60 -28.19 7.48 0.75
CA PHE A 60 -28.46 6.99 -0.59
C PHE A 60 -28.52 8.14 -1.62
N GLY A 61 -27.62 8.09 -2.60
CA GLY A 61 -27.60 9.03 -3.72
C GLY A 61 -26.96 10.40 -3.44
N HIS A 62 -26.65 10.76 -2.19
CA HIS A 62 -26.19 12.13 -1.83
C HIS A 62 -24.93 12.60 -2.59
N ALA A 63 -24.04 11.67 -2.95
CA ALA A 63 -22.78 11.96 -3.65
C ALA A 63 -22.72 11.40 -5.09
N ALA A 64 -23.83 10.94 -5.66
CA ALA A 64 -23.85 10.27 -6.97
C ALA A 64 -23.37 11.19 -8.11
N GLN A 65 -23.88 12.43 -8.17
CA GLN A 65 -23.52 13.41 -9.20
C GLN A 65 -22.02 13.73 -9.19
N ARG A 66 -21.43 13.96 -8.01
CA ARG A 66 -19.99 14.21 -7.85
C ARG A 66 -19.16 13.03 -8.36
N ARG A 67 -19.56 11.80 -8.05
CA ARG A 67 -18.86 10.59 -8.51
C ARG A 67 -18.94 10.44 -10.02
N ALA A 68 -20.09 10.74 -10.63
CA ALA A 68 -20.27 10.71 -12.08
C ALA A 68 -19.37 11.75 -12.78
N GLN A 69 -19.36 13.00 -12.30
CA GLN A 69 -18.51 14.06 -12.84
C GLN A 69 -17.02 13.74 -12.71
N ALA A 70 -16.59 13.22 -11.56
CA ALA A 70 -15.20 12.79 -11.37
C ALA A 70 -14.82 11.68 -12.36
N PHE A 71 -15.73 10.75 -12.63
CA PHE A 71 -15.49 9.69 -13.59
C PHE A 71 -15.49 10.17 -15.04
N GLU A 72 -16.37 11.11 -15.41
CA GLU A 72 -16.36 11.76 -16.72
C GLU A 72 -15.07 12.54 -16.97
N ALA A 73 -14.55 13.25 -15.95
CA ALA A 73 -13.27 13.94 -16.04
C ALA A 73 -12.11 12.95 -16.29
N ILE A 74 -12.10 11.80 -15.60
CA ILE A 74 -11.11 10.75 -15.84
C ILE A 74 -11.22 10.20 -17.27
N LYS A 75 -12.44 9.97 -17.77
CA LYS A 75 -12.66 9.53 -19.16
C LYS A 75 -12.15 10.57 -20.15
N ALA A 76 -12.46 11.84 -19.95
CA ALA A 76 -12.01 12.94 -20.80
C ALA A 76 -10.48 13.03 -20.83
N ALA A 77 -9.82 12.91 -19.67
CA ALA A 77 -8.36 12.90 -19.59
C ALA A 77 -7.74 11.67 -20.28
N ALA A 78 -8.39 10.52 -20.19
CA ALA A 78 -7.94 9.30 -20.87
C ALA A 78 -8.10 9.40 -22.39
N THR A 79 -9.20 9.97 -22.89
CA THR A 79 -9.44 10.16 -24.33
C THR A 79 -8.65 11.31 -24.92
N SER A 80 -8.28 12.32 -24.13
CA SER A 80 -7.44 13.45 -24.56
C SER A 80 -5.95 13.10 -24.61
N ARG A 81 -5.56 11.85 -24.29
CA ARG A 81 -4.16 11.43 -24.34
C ARG A 81 -3.69 11.26 -25.78
N PHE A 82 -3.16 12.33 -26.35
CA PHE A 82 -2.65 12.40 -27.72
C PHE A 82 -1.20 12.93 -27.73
N PRO A 83 -0.35 12.54 -28.70
CA PRO A 83 0.98 13.13 -28.85
C PRO A 83 0.92 14.66 -29.00
N GLU A 84 1.93 15.35 -28.45
CA GLU A 84 2.02 16.81 -28.53
C GLU A 84 2.17 17.30 -29.98
N HIS A 85 1.70 18.52 -30.23
CA HIS A 85 1.90 19.19 -31.50
C HIS A 85 3.38 19.51 -31.71
N ARG A 86 3.85 19.36 -32.96
CA ARG A 86 5.22 19.71 -33.35
C ARG A 86 5.18 20.94 -34.24
N TYR A 87 5.90 22.00 -33.86
CA TYR A 87 5.90 23.26 -34.60
C TYR A 87 7.18 23.41 -35.42
N VAL A 88 7.03 23.92 -36.65
CA VAL A 88 8.18 24.21 -37.54
C VAL A 88 9.10 25.27 -36.93
N ALA A 89 8.55 26.18 -36.12
CA ALA A 89 9.31 27.19 -35.39
C ALA A 89 10.38 26.57 -34.48
N ASP A 90 10.09 25.44 -33.82
CA ASP A 90 11.04 24.75 -32.96
C ASP A 90 12.24 24.22 -33.77
N GLN A 91 11.98 23.73 -34.99
CA GLN A 91 13.01 23.25 -35.90
C GLN A 91 13.84 24.39 -36.48
N LEU A 92 13.22 25.50 -36.89
CA LEU A 92 13.92 26.66 -37.44
C LEU A 92 14.69 27.44 -36.36
N GLY A 93 14.19 27.48 -35.13
CA GLY A 93 14.87 28.06 -33.99
C GLY A 93 16.25 27.44 -33.75
N HIS A 94 16.40 26.13 -34.02
CA HIS A 94 17.68 25.44 -33.91
C HIS A 94 18.76 25.97 -34.85
N LEU A 95 18.39 26.60 -35.97
CA LEU A 95 19.36 27.20 -36.90
C LEU A 95 20.09 28.41 -36.28
N ASN A 96 19.56 29.03 -35.22
CA ASN A 96 20.21 30.14 -34.53
C ASN A 96 21.42 29.71 -33.67
N VAL A 97 21.68 28.41 -33.49
CA VAL A 97 22.83 27.92 -32.70
C VAL A 97 24.16 28.40 -33.27
N THR A 98 24.25 28.65 -34.58
CA THR A 98 25.46 29.14 -35.25
C THR A 98 25.46 30.65 -35.50
N LYS A 99 24.51 31.40 -34.91
CA LYS A 99 24.39 32.86 -35.09
C LYS A 99 25.62 33.58 -34.52
N LYS A 100 26.23 34.45 -35.31
CA LYS A 100 27.40 35.27 -34.93
C LYS A 100 27.04 36.77 -34.93
N TRP A 101 27.77 37.56 -34.16
CA TRP A 101 27.70 39.03 -34.20
C TRP A 101 28.64 39.59 -35.28
N SER A 102 28.32 40.78 -35.80
CA SER A 102 29.15 41.55 -36.75
C SER A 102 30.17 42.42 -36.02
#